data_AF-A0A8X6W914-F1
#
_entry.id   AF-A0A8X6W914-F1
#
_cell.length_a   1.000
_cell.length_b   1.000
_cell.length_c   1.000
_cell.angle_alpha   90.00
_cell.angle_beta   90.00
_cell.angle_gamma   90.00
#
_symmetry.space_group_name_H-M   'P 1'
#
loop_
_entity.id
_entity.type
_entity.pdbx_description
1 polymer ?
#
loop_
_entity_poly.entity_id
_entity_poly.type
_entity_poly.pdbx_seq_one_letter_code
_entity_poly.pdbx_strand_id
1 'polypeptide(L)'
;MTLRNWIGIKYRETSTQKIVWKFIPPTAAWWGGWWESLVRIIKELLRRSLGKSILSYEELSTVICDCEFLINSRPLTYISENPQELIPLTPAMFLIENRCSDTTDIDELNSRDLRKRMKYRIKLLSDLRQRFRKEYLSELIQKTE
;
A
#
# COMPACT_ATOMS: atom_id res chain seq x y z
N MET A 1 2.71 20.89 -29.20
CA MET A 1 2.03 19.84 -28.40
C MET A 1 1.88 20.39 -27.00
N THR A 2 0.66 20.83 -26.67
CA THR A 2 0.41 22.00 -25.80
C THR A 2 0.16 21.61 -24.35
N LEU A 3 0.86 22.26 -23.42
CA LEU A 3 0.71 22.20 -21.95
C LEU A 3 -0.63 22.78 -21.45
N ARG A 4 -1.76 22.39 -22.04
CA ARG A 4 -3.10 22.83 -21.62
C ARG A 4 -4.02 21.62 -21.54
N ASN A 5 -4.23 21.11 -20.33
CA ASN A 5 -5.50 20.50 -19.85
C ASN A 5 -5.40 19.69 -18.55
N TRP A 6 -4.28 19.74 -17.82
CA TRP A 6 -4.17 18.98 -16.56
C TRP A 6 -4.97 19.55 -15.38
N ILE A 7 -5.24 20.85 -15.40
CA ILE A 7 -6.00 21.52 -14.33
C ILE A 7 -7.47 21.12 -14.36
N GLY A 8 -8.06 20.93 -15.56
CA GLY A 8 -9.48 20.56 -15.71
C GLY A 8 -9.80 19.13 -15.28
N ILE A 9 -8.87 18.18 -15.53
CA ILE A 9 -9.00 16.77 -15.12
C ILE A 9 -8.99 16.66 -13.58
N LYS A 10 -8.18 17.47 -12.90
CA LYS A 10 -8.06 17.50 -11.42
C LYS A 10 -9.35 17.78 -10.66
N TYR A 11 -10.31 18.49 -11.24
CA TYR A 11 -11.52 18.92 -10.52
C TYR A 11 -12.74 18.03 -10.78
N ARG A 12 -12.78 17.24 -11.86
CA ARG A 12 -13.96 16.43 -12.20
C ARG A 12 -14.01 15.06 -11.52
N GLU A 13 -12.89 14.48 -11.12
CA GLU A 13 -12.84 13.10 -10.61
C GLU A 13 -12.54 12.98 -9.11
N THR A 14 -12.18 14.08 -8.43
CA THR A 14 -11.59 14.03 -7.07
C THR A 14 -12.55 14.41 -5.95
N SER A 15 -13.86 14.17 -6.13
CA SER A 15 -14.90 14.53 -5.17
C SER A 15 -14.85 13.74 -3.86
N THR A 16 -14.05 12.68 -3.77
CA THR A 16 -14.08 11.72 -2.65
C THR A 16 -12.92 11.79 -1.66
N GLN A 17 -11.76 12.40 -1.98
CA GLN A 17 -10.73 12.76 -0.97
C GLN A 17 -9.86 13.94 -1.45
N LYS A 18 -9.37 14.76 -0.51
CA LYS A 18 -8.45 15.89 -0.77
C LYS A 18 -7.05 15.37 -1.16
N ILE A 19 -6.89 14.91 -2.39
CA ILE A 19 -5.59 14.48 -2.93
C ILE A 19 -4.71 15.72 -3.17
N VAL A 20 -3.61 15.83 -2.42
CA VAL A 20 -2.59 16.87 -2.64
C VAL A 20 -1.56 16.35 -3.62
N TRP A 21 -1.58 16.90 -4.84
CA TRP A 21 -0.60 16.58 -5.86
C TRP A 21 0.71 17.31 -5.61
N LYS A 22 1.79 16.56 -5.44
CA LYS A 22 3.17 17.08 -5.33
C LYS A 22 3.97 16.60 -6.54
N PHE A 23 4.66 17.52 -7.21
CA PHE A 23 5.49 17.22 -8.37
C PHE A 23 6.96 17.20 -7.98
N ILE A 24 7.74 16.44 -8.74
CA ILE A 24 9.18 16.35 -8.55
C ILE A 24 9.83 17.63 -9.05
N PRO A 25 10.77 18.22 -8.29
CA PRO A 25 11.55 19.36 -8.77
C PRO A 25 12.31 18.99 -10.06
N PRO A 26 12.41 19.88 -11.06
CA PRO A 26 13.08 19.58 -12.33
C PRO A 26 14.56 19.15 -12.16
N THR A 27 15.22 19.62 -11.10
CA THR A 27 16.63 19.31 -10.81
C THR A 27 16.79 18.05 -9.93
N ALA A 28 15.70 17.43 -9.47
CA ALA A 28 15.72 16.35 -8.50
C ALA A 28 15.28 15.00 -9.09
N ALA A 29 15.89 14.57 -10.21
CA ALA A 29 15.54 13.33 -10.90
C ALA A 29 15.60 12.08 -9.99
N TRP A 30 16.47 12.08 -8.98
CA TRP A 30 16.61 10.96 -8.03
C TRP A 30 15.38 10.72 -7.16
N TRP A 31 14.51 11.72 -6.97
CA TRP A 31 13.27 11.54 -6.19
C TRP A 31 12.39 10.43 -6.76
N GLY A 32 12.57 10.10 -8.05
CA GLY A 32 11.83 9.06 -8.74
C GLY A 32 12.41 7.69 -8.88
N GLY A 33 13.61 7.47 -8.37
CA GLY A 33 14.31 6.22 -8.59
C GLY A 33 13.50 5.00 -8.10
N TRP A 34 12.70 5.14 -7.03
CA TRP A 34 11.96 4.02 -6.46
C TRP A 34 10.77 3.58 -7.33
N TRP A 35 9.94 4.49 -7.84
CA TRP A 35 8.83 4.09 -8.74
C TRP A 35 9.36 3.64 -10.10
N GLU A 36 10.44 4.25 -10.60
CA GLU A 36 11.10 3.81 -11.83
C GLU A 36 11.66 2.39 -11.69
N SER A 37 12.24 2.08 -10.53
CA SER A 37 12.69 0.72 -10.21
C SER A 37 11.54 -0.27 -10.16
N LEU A 38 10.40 0.10 -9.58
CA LEU A 38 9.19 -0.75 -9.58
C LEU A 38 8.65 -0.97 -11.00
N VAL A 39 8.57 0.08 -11.81
CA VAL A 39 8.13 -0.01 -13.21
C VAL A 39 9.08 -0.91 -14.01
N ARG A 40 10.39 -0.83 -13.76
CA ARG A 40 11.38 -1.73 -14.39
C ARG A 40 11.12 -3.19 -14.03
N ILE A 41 10.88 -3.50 -12.75
CA ILE A 41 10.60 -4.87 -12.29
C ILE A 41 9.36 -5.44 -13.01
N ILE A 42 8.26 -4.67 -13.08
CA ILE A 42 7.04 -5.08 -13.77
C ILE A 42 7.32 -5.38 -15.24
N LYS A 43 7.99 -4.45 -15.94
CA LYS A 43 8.32 -4.61 -17.36
C LYS A 43 9.21 -5.82 -17.63
N GLU A 44 10.19 -6.07 -16.77
CA GLU A 44 11.07 -7.23 -16.88
C GLU A 44 10.32 -8.54 -16.68
N LEU A 45 9.43 -8.59 -15.67
CA LEU A 45 8.62 -9.77 -15.39
C LEU A 45 7.67 -10.07 -16.56
N LEU A 46 6.96 -9.05 -17.06
CA LEU A 46 6.11 -9.17 -18.25
C LEU A 46 6.90 -9.62 -19.48
N ARG A 47 8.05 -8.99 -19.75
CA ARG A 47 8.88 -9.34 -20.92
C ARG A 47 9.37 -10.78 -20.87
N ARG A 48 9.78 -11.27 -19.69
CA ARG A 48 10.27 -12.65 -19.50
C ARG A 48 9.13 -13.67 -19.56
N SER A 49 7.97 -13.36 -18.99
CA SER A 49 6.83 -14.28 -18.95
C SER A 49 6.10 -14.38 -20.29
N LEU A 50 5.93 -13.26 -21.00
CA LEU A 50 5.12 -13.19 -22.22
C LEU A 50 5.94 -13.47 -23.48
N GLY A 51 7.21 -13.07 -23.52
CA GLY A 51 8.07 -13.29 -24.68
C GLY A 51 7.49 -12.70 -25.97
N LYS A 52 6.92 -13.56 -26.84
CA LYS A 52 6.29 -13.20 -28.12
C LYS A 52 4.77 -13.40 -28.15
N SER A 53 4.13 -13.69 -27.02
CA SER A 53 2.69 -13.89 -26.94
C SER A 53 1.92 -12.61 -27.26
N ILE A 54 0.80 -12.74 -27.96
CA ILE A 54 -0.15 -11.66 -28.21
C ILE A 54 -1.36 -11.93 -27.31
N LEU A 55 -1.67 -10.99 -26.43
CA LEU A 55 -2.76 -11.10 -25.47
C LEU A 55 -3.89 -10.17 -25.88
N SER A 56 -5.12 -10.60 -25.62
CA SER A 56 -6.28 -9.71 -25.55
C SER A 56 -6.19 -8.79 -24.32
N TYR A 57 -7.04 -7.77 -24.30
CA TYR A 57 -7.09 -6.81 -23.19
C TYR A 57 -7.38 -7.51 -21.84
N GLU A 58 -8.35 -8.43 -21.81
CA GLU A 58 -8.73 -9.13 -20.58
C GLU A 58 -7.60 -10.02 -20.06
N GLU A 59 -6.93 -10.74 -20.95
CA GLU A 59 -5.79 -11.60 -20.58
C GLU A 59 -4.62 -10.75 -20.05
N LEU A 60 -4.31 -9.62 -20.70
CA LEU A 60 -3.28 -8.71 -20.21
C LEU A 60 -3.62 -8.12 -18.84
N SER A 61 -4.89 -7.76 -18.62
CA SER A 61 -5.35 -7.27 -17.32
C SER A 61 -5.13 -8.30 -16.22
N THR A 62 -5.51 -9.56 -16.46
CA THR A 62 -5.29 -10.64 -15.49
C THR A 62 -3.81 -10.86 -15.21
N VAL A 63 -2.96 -10.88 -16.25
CA VAL A 63 -1.50 -11.03 -16.08
C VAL A 63 -0.93 -9.88 -15.24
N ILE A 64 -1.40 -8.65 -15.45
CA ILE A 64 -0.94 -7.50 -14.65
C ILE A 64 -1.39 -7.64 -13.18
N CYS A 65 -2.61 -8.11 -12.91
CA CYS A 65 -3.07 -8.40 -11.55
C CYS A 65 -2.18 -9.45 -10.85
N ASP A 66 -1.78 -10.50 -11.57
CA ASP A 66 -0.85 -11.50 -11.03
C ASP A 66 0.54 -10.89 -10.76
N CYS A 67 1.02 -10.03 -11.66
CA CYS A 67 2.27 -9.29 -11.45
C CYS A 67 2.21 -8.40 -10.20
N GLU A 68 1.10 -7.69 -10.01
CA GLU A 68 0.84 -6.87 -8.83
C GLU A 68 0.89 -7.72 -7.55
N PHE A 69 0.17 -8.85 -7.54
CA PHE A 69 0.14 -9.77 -6.41
C PHE A 69 1.54 -10.28 -6.06
N LEU A 70 2.34 -10.67 -7.05
CA LEU A 70 3.71 -11.15 -6.86
C LEU A 70 4.62 -10.07 -6.26
N ILE A 71 4.55 -8.84 -6.77
CA ILE A 71 5.37 -7.73 -6.26
C ILE A 71 4.97 -7.38 -4.83
N ASN A 72 3.67 -7.36 -4.54
CA ASN A 72 3.17 -7.08 -3.19
C ASN A 72 3.42 -8.22 -2.21
N SER A 73 3.59 -9.46 -2.67
CA SER A 73 3.91 -10.62 -1.85
C SER A 73 5.41 -10.86 -1.68
N ARG A 74 6.27 -10.06 -2.34
CA ARG A 74 7.72 -10.25 -2.29
C ARG A 74 8.25 -10.02 -0.87
N PRO A 75 9.12 -10.91 -0.34
CA PRO A 75 9.78 -10.68 0.95
C PRO A 75 10.69 -9.44 0.89
N LEU A 76 10.51 -8.51 1.83
CA LEU A 76 11.40 -7.38 2.07
C LEU A 76 12.49 -7.73 3.09
N THR A 77 12.06 -8.32 4.20
CA THR A 77 12.91 -8.80 5.30
C THR A 77 12.16 -9.90 6.06
N TYR A 78 12.81 -10.57 7.00
CA TYR A 78 12.16 -11.48 7.93
C TYR A 78 11.89 -10.78 9.26
N ILE A 79 10.79 -11.15 9.92
CA ILE A 79 10.38 -10.56 11.22
C ILE A 79 11.13 -11.23 12.38
N SER A 80 11.46 -12.51 12.23
CA SER A 80 12.13 -13.32 13.26
C SER A 80 13.56 -13.67 12.83
N GLU A 81 14.47 -13.69 13.80
CA GLU A 81 15.83 -14.21 13.65
C GLU A 81 15.88 -15.74 13.81
N ASN A 82 14.78 -16.36 14.28
CA ASN A 82 14.70 -17.80 14.44
C ASN A 82 14.61 -18.49 13.07
N PRO A 83 15.57 -19.36 12.69
CA PRO A 83 15.55 -20.07 11.41
C PRO A 83 14.33 -20.98 11.20
N GLN A 84 13.64 -21.35 12.28
CA GLN A 84 12.44 -22.20 12.24
C GLN A 84 11.15 -21.41 11.95
N GLU A 85 11.15 -20.07 12.14
CA GLU A 85 9.97 -19.21 12.02
C GLU A 85 10.22 -18.04 11.06
N LEU A 86 10.59 -18.36 9.83
CA LEU A 86 10.85 -17.38 8.78
C LEU A 86 9.54 -16.81 8.22
N ILE A 87 8.93 -15.89 8.95
CA ILE A 87 7.79 -15.10 8.45
C ILE A 87 8.34 -13.88 7.70
N PRO A 88 8.17 -13.80 6.36
CA PRO A 88 8.63 -12.66 5.58
C PRO A 88 7.68 -11.48 5.77
N LEU A 89 8.26 -10.30 5.98
CA LEU A 89 7.59 -9.01 5.89
C LEU A 89 7.44 -8.64 4.41
N THR A 90 6.22 -8.50 3.92
CA THR A 90 5.92 -8.19 2.51
C THR A 90 5.24 -6.83 2.36
N PRO A 91 5.32 -6.16 1.20
CA PRO A 91 4.60 -4.90 0.96
C PRO A 91 3.09 -5.00 1.22
N ALA A 92 2.47 -6.12 0.86
CA ALA A 92 1.05 -6.39 1.09
C ALA A 92 0.65 -6.24 2.56
N MET A 93 1.56 -6.56 3.51
CA MET A 93 1.30 -6.40 4.95
C MET A 93 1.16 -4.94 5.38
N PHE A 94 1.72 -3.99 4.61
CA PHE A 94 1.58 -2.55 4.86
C PHE A 94 0.39 -1.95 4.12
N LEU A 95 0.09 -2.44 2.91
CA LEU A 95 -1.02 -1.95 2.09
C LEU A 95 -2.38 -2.41 2.63
N ILE A 96 -2.44 -3.63 3.17
CA ILE A 96 -3.64 -4.19 3.79
C ILE A 96 -3.61 -3.82 5.27
N GLU A 97 -3.99 -2.57 5.60
CA GLU A 97 -4.37 -2.24 6.98
C GLU A 97 -5.63 -3.06 7.33
N ASN A 98 -5.42 -4.16 8.07
CA ASN A 98 -6.39 -5.06 8.74
C ASN A 98 -6.30 -6.53 8.28
N ARG A 99 -5.27 -7.26 8.74
CA ARG A 99 -5.47 -8.69 9.07
C ARG A 99 -6.03 -8.85 10.49
N CYS A 100 -7.16 -8.20 10.72
CA CYS A 100 -8.08 -8.55 11.79
C CYS A 100 -9.47 -8.65 11.16
N SER A 101 -9.58 -9.49 10.14
CA SER A 101 -10.86 -10.05 9.69
C SER A 101 -10.86 -11.55 9.98
N ASP A 102 -10.52 -11.93 11.22
CA ASP A 102 -11.29 -13.00 11.84
C ASP A 102 -12.65 -12.39 12.19
N THR A 103 -13.46 -12.16 11.16
CA THR A 103 -14.88 -11.95 11.36
C THR A 103 -15.51 -13.31 11.18
N THR A 104 -15.65 -14.02 12.30
CA THR A 104 -16.76 -14.95 12.50
C THR A 104 -18.03 -14.32 11.95
N ASP A 105 -18.80 -15.08 11.17
CA ASP A 105 -20.03 -14.65 10.49
C ASP A 105 -20.83 -13.63 11.31
N ILE A 106 -20.85 -12.38 10.84
CA ILE A 106 -21.51 -11.23 11.49
C ILE A 106 -22.99 -11.14 11.07
N ASP A 107 -23.49 -12.11 10.32
CA ASP A 107 -24.82 -12.05 9.70
C ASP A 107 -26.00 -11.96 10.70
N GLU A 108 -25.76 -12.08 12.02
CA GLU A 108 -26.79 -11.92 13.05
C GLU A 108 -26.67 -10.69 13.96
N LEU A 109 -25.68 -9.81 13.81
CA LEU A 109 -25.51 -8.68 14.74
C LEU A 109 -26.00 -7.34 14.18
N ASN A 110 -27.00 -6.78 14.85
CA ASN A 110 -27.66 -5.49 14.60
C ASN A 110 -26.74 -4.41 13.96
N SER A 111 -26.97 -4.13 12.67
CA SER A 111 -26.19 -3.25 11.79
C SER A 111 -26.06 -1.78 12.22
N ARG A 112 -26.81 -1.35 13.24
CA ARG A 112 -26.83 0.04 13.74
C ARG A 112 -25.82 0.28 14.88
N ASP A 113 -25.59 -0.70 15.74
CA ASP A 113 -24.65 -0.60 16.87
C ASP A 113 -23.22 -0.95 16.48
N LEU A 114 -23.05 -1.89 15.54
CA LEU A 114 -21.74 -2.26 14.98
C LEU A 114 -20.99 -1.05 14.41
N ARG A 115 -21.70 -0.12 13.73
CA ARG A 115 -21.07 1.08 13.17
C ARG A 115 -20.56 2.06 14.24
N LYS A 116 -21.26 2.22 15.37
CA LYS A 116 -20.80 3.10 16.47
C LYS A 116 -19.64 2.45 17.22
N ARG A 117 -19.76 1.16 17.55
CA ARG A 117 -18.72 0.43 18.27
C ARG A 117 -17.45 0.29 17.44
N MET A 118 -17.57 0.05 16.14
CA MET A 118 -16.43 -0.02 15.23
C MET A 118 -15.74 1.35 15.10
N LYS A 119 -16.50 2.45 14.94
CA LYS A 119 -15.94 3.81 14.95
C LYS A 119 -15.19 4.12 16.25
N TYR A 120 -15.73 3.70 17.40
CA TYR A 120 -15.07 3.83 18.69
C TYR A 120 -13.76 3.01 18.76
N ARG A 121 -13.78 1.75 18.30
CA ARG A 121 -12.58 0.89 18.25
C ARG A 121 -11.49 1.48 17.36
N ILE A 122 -11.85 1.96 16.16
CA ILE A 122 -10.92 2.62 15.23
C ILE A 122 -10.32 3.87 15.88
N LYS A 123 -11.14 4.69 16.54
CA LYS A 123 -10.65 5.87 17.28
C LYS A 123 -9.68 5.48 18.38
N LEU A 124 -10.01 4.46 19.18
CA LEU A 124 -9.16 3.99 20.28
C LEU A 124 -7.83 3.44 19.77
N LEU A 125 -7.83 2.69 18.67
CA LEU A 125 -6.60 2.21 18.02
C LEU A 125 -5.75 3.36 17.49
N SER A 126 -6.37 4.39 16.91
CA SER A 126 -5.67 5.60 16.46
C SER A 126 -5.00 6.33 17.63
N ASP A 127 -5.74 6.53 18.72
CA ASP A 127 -5.24 7.20 19.93
C ASP A 127 -4.07 6.41 20.56
N LEU A 128 -4.19 5.07 20.62
CA LEU A 128 -3.13 4.20 21.13
C LEU A 128 -1.87 4.25 20.27
N ARG A 129 -2.01 4.18 18.94
CA ARG A 129 -0.88 4.32 18.00
C ARG A 129 -0.19 5.68 18.15
N GLN A 130 -0.96 6.75 18.34
CA GLN A 130 -0.42 8.10 18.55
C GLN A 130 0.36 8.19 19.86
N ARG A 131 -0.18 7.66 20.96
CA ARG A 131 0.50 7.63 22.26
C ARG A 131 1.76 6.77 22.22
N PHE A 132 1.69 5.57 21.65
CA PHE A 132 2.86 4.71 21.50
C PHE A 132 3.99 5.41 20.72
N ARG A 133 3.66 6.08 19.61
CA ARG A 133 4.66 6.87 18.86
C ARG A 133 5.21 8.05 19.64
N LYS A 134 4.41 8.70 20.48
CA LYS A 134 4.83 9.88 21.23
C LYS A 134 5.58 9.56 22.52
N GLU A 135 5.26 8.46 23.16
CA GLU A 135 5.81 8.12 24.48
C GLU A 135 6.97 7.13 24.29
N TYR A 136 6.70 5.99 23.65
CA TYR A 136 7.68 4.91 23.52
C TYR A 136 8.81 5.22 22.50
N LEU A 137 8.48 5.73 21.31
CA LEU A 137 9.53 6.05 20.32
C LEU A 137 10.40 7.23 20.76
N SER A 138 9.85 8.16 21.54
CA SER A 138 10.62 9.28 22.10
C SER A 138 11.65 8.81 23.11
N GLU A 139 11.30 7.81 23.93
CA GLU A 139 12.23 7.19 24.89
C GLU A 139 13.30 6.34 24.18
N LEU A 140 12.96 5.69 23.06
CA LEU A 140 13.94 4.95 22.23
C LEU A 140 15.00 5.87 21.64
N ILE A 141 14.64 7.08 21.23
CA ILE A 141 15.60 8.08 20.71
C ILE A 141 16.53 8.57 21.83
N GLN A 142 16.05 8.67 23.06
CA GLN A 142 16.86 9.13 24.20
C GLN A 142 17.86 8.09 24.73
N LYS A 143 17.65 6.79 24.46
CA LYS A 143 18.52 5.71 24.97
C LYS A 143 19.65 5.29 24.02
N THR A 144 19.92 6.08 22.97
CA THR A 144 21.01 5.82 22.01
C THR A 144 22.24 6.70 22.29
N GLU A 145 22.61 6.86 23.56
CA GLU A 145 23.92 7.38 24.00
C GLU A 145 24.74 6.27 24.67
#